data_AF-A0A8S0PWU0-F1
#
_entry.id   AF-A0A8S0PWU0-F1
#
_cell.length_a   1.000
_cell.length_b   1.000
_cell.length_c   1.000
_cell.angle_alpha   90.00
_cell.angle_beta   90.00
_cell.angle_gamma   90.00
#
_symmetry.space_group_name_H-M   'P 1'
#
loop_
_entity.id
_entity.type
_entity.pdbx_description
1 polymer ?
#
loop_
_entity_poly.entity_id
_entity_poly.type
_entity_poly.pdbx_seq_one_letter_code
_entity_poly.pdbx_strand_id
1 'polypeptide(L)'
;MQELRHVMIKPDILLDPPAIAENERENSIIVLEYLQTLTKIENFRCTEEVLKRIPNIKKLKICYATPSKGVEYFCLNNLVHLNKLEEFKFDFLTVIKSSLKNLTFPPSLKKLTLISGFHPWEETEIVGSLPHLQVLKLKKRAFYGPKWELHEGGFLQLKVLLLEKTNIEKWIADSFTSPNFSA
;
A
#
# COMPACT_ATOMS: atom_id res chain seq x y z
N MET A 1 -30.16 0.10 11.77
CA MET A 1 -28.88 -0.47 12.26
C MET A 1 -27.75 0.42 11.76
N GLN A 2 -26.93 0.95 12.66
CA GLN A 2 -25.73 1.70 12.27
C GLN A 2 -24.65 0.70 11.85
N GLU A 3 -24.59 0.41 10.56
CA GLU A 3 -23.58 -0.48 9.98
C GLU A 3 -22.20 0.19 10.09
N LEU A 4 -21.27 -0.41 10.83
CA LEU A 4 -19.90 0.10 10.96
C LEU A 4 -19.19 0.07 9.59
N ARG A 5 -19.05 1.25 8.96
CA ARG A 5 -18.32 1.43 7.68
C ARG A 5 -16.85 1.74 7.86
N HIS A 6 -16.51 2.26 9.04
CA HIS A 6 -15.16 2.66 9.42
C HIS A 6 -14.83 2.02 10.77
N VAL A 7 -13.96 1.01 10.75
CA VAL A 7 -13.43 0.41 11.98
C VAL A 7 -11.98 0.83 12.09
N MET A 8 -11.62 1.50 13.18
CA MET A 8 -10.23 1.64 13.60
C MET A 8 -9.88 0.41 14.42
N ILE A 9 -9.36 -0.62 13.76
CA ILE A 9 -8.91 -1.84 14.43
C ILE A 9 -7.56 -1.54 15.10
N LYS A 10 -7.52 -1.63 16.43
CA LYS A 10 -6.26 -1.72 17.18
C LYS A 10 -5.60 -3.08 16.91
N PRO A 11 -4.27 -3.20 17.01
CA PRO A 11 -3.48 -4.35 16.53
C PRO A 11 -3.95 -5.74 16.98
N ASP A 12 -4.74 -5.83 18.05
CA ASP A 12 -5.09 -7.09 18.72
C ASP A 12 -6.33 -7.80 18.16
N ILE A 13 -7.08 -7.23 17.20
CA ILE A 13 -8.16 -7.97 16.53
C ILE A 13 -7.54 -8.78 15.38
N LEU A 14 -7.25 -10.04 15.68
CA LEU A 14 -6.69 -11.05 14.79
C LEU A 14 -7.56 -11.21 13.53
N LEU A 15 -7.25 -10.46 12.47
CA LEU A 15 -7.76 -10.72 11.12
C LEU A 15 -7.27 -12.08 10.63
N ASP A 16 -6.08 -12.50 11.08
CA ASP A 16 -5.56 -13.85 10.88
C ASP A 16 -6.33 -14.86 11.76
N PRO A 17 -6.78 -16.00 11.20
CA PRO A 17 -7.27 -17.09 12.03
C PRO A 17 -6.14 -17.56 12.97
N PRO A 18 -6.43 -17.88 14.24
CA PRO A 18 -5.43 -18.47 15.12
C PRO A 18 -4.91 -19.76 14.49
N ALA A 19 -3.59 -19.95 14.49
CA ALA A 19 -2.95 -21.17 14.06
C ALA A 19 -3.30 -22.29 15.05
N ILE A 20 -4.46 -22.91 14.82
CA ILE A 20 -4.88 -24.25 15.24
C ILE A 20 -4.80 -24.51 16.77
N ALA A 21 -5.95 -24.51 17.41
CA ALA A 21 -6.31 -25.66 18.24
C ALA A 21 -7.30 -26.47 17.41
N GLU A 22 -6.89 -27.67 16.99
CA GLU A 22 -7.81 -28.70 16.54
C GLU A 22 -8.84 -28.89 17.67
N ASN A 23 -10.10 -29.10 17.29
CA ASN A 23 -11.27 -29.30 18.15
C ASN A 23 -12.14 -28.04 18.29
N GLU A 24 -13.26 -28.12 17.57
CA GLU A 24 -14.52 -27.46 17.91
C GLU A 24 -14.52 -25.93 17.92
N ARG A 25 -14.67 -25.38 16.72
CA ARG A 25 -15.80 -24.51 16.45
C ARG A 25 -16.02 -24.47 14.95
N GLU A 26 -17.28 -24.61 14.55
CA GLU A 26 -17.78 -24.21 13.26
C GLU A 26 -17.27 -22.78 12.99
N ASN A 27 -16.14 -22.68 12.28
CA ASN A 27 -15.42 -21.43 12.05
C ASN A 27 -16.25 -20.65 11.05
N SER A 28 -17.33 -20.03 11.54
CA SER A 28 -18.08 -19.02 10.84
C SER A 28 -17.09 -17.91 10.53
N ILE A 29 -16.56 -17.90 9.31
CA ILE A 29 -15.71 -16.83 8.82
C ILE A 29 -16.54 -15.56 8.94
N ILE A 30 -16.20 -14.70 9.90
CA ILE A 30 -16.89 -13.42 10.07
C ILE A 30 -16.49 -12.57 8.86
N VAL A 31 -17.41 -12.42 7.92
CA VAL A 31 -17.24 -11.54 6.77
C VAL A 31 -17.65 -10.13 7.19
N LEU A 32 -16.71 -9.20 7.12
CA LEU A 32 -16.90 -7.79 7.43
C LEU A 32 -17.39 -7.07 6.16
N GLU A 33 -18.57 -7.44 5.67
CA GLU A 33 -19.09 -6.99 4.36
C GLU A 33 -19.20 -5.47 4.23
N TYR A 34 -19.55 -4.77 5.32
CA TYR A 34 -19.72 -3.32 5.31
C TYR A 34 -18.42 -2.55 5.58
N LEU A 35 -17.33 -3.25 5.92
CA LEU A 35 -16.06 -2.62 6.25
C LEU A 35 -15.38 -2.07 4.99
N GLN A 36 -15.17 -0.76 4.96
CA GLN A 36 -14.53 -0.09 3.83
C GLN A 36 -13.18 0.53 4.18
N THR A 37 -12.87 0.70 5.46
CA THR A 37 -11.68 1.41 5.91
C THR A 37 -10.99 0.66 7.03
N LEU A 38 -9.70 0.41 6.85
CA LEU A 38 -8.76 -0.07 7.86
C LEU A 38 -7.59 0.93 7.94
N THR A 39 -7.32 1.43 9.14
CA THR A 39 -6.24 2.40 9.34
C THR A 39 -5.43 2.11 10.58
N LYS A 40 -4.12 2.37 10.50
CA LYS A 40 -3.14 2.17 11.58
C LYS A 40 -3.01 0.69 11.98
N ILE A 41 -3.09 -0.20 10.99
CA ILE A 41 -2.89 -1.64 11.24
C ILE A 41 -1.40 -1.91 11.27
N GLU A 42 -0.93 -2.45 12.39
CA GLU A 42 0.45 -2.89 12.55
C GLU A 42 0.61 -4.33 12.09
N ASN A 43 1.72 -4.63 11.41
CA ASN A 43 2.08 -6.00 11.03
C ASN A 43 1.00 -6.76 10.24
N PHE A 44 0.25 -6.04 9.41
CA PHE A 44 -0.82 -6.62 8.59
C PHE A 44 -0.31 -7.78 7.74
N ARG A 45 -1.00 -8.91 7.75
CA ARG A 45 -0.73 -10.05 6.88
C ARG A 45 -1.88 -10.17 5.88
N CYS A 46 -1.58 -10.01 4.60
CA CYS A 46 -2.58 -10.00 3.53
C CYS A 46 -2.82 -11.44 3.03
N THR A 47 -3.19 -12.35 3.92
CA THR A 47 -3.49 -13.75 3.56
C THR A 47 -4.83 -13.86 2.82
N GLU A 48 -5.05 -14.94 2.09
CA GLU A 48 -6.32 -15.21 1.38
C GLU A 48 -7.51 -15.27 2.35
N GLU A 49 -7.30 -15.78 3.55
CA GLU A 49 -8.29 -15.84 4.63
C GLU A 49 -8.69 -14.43 5.08
N VAL A 50 -7.72 -13.52 5.22
CA VAL A 50 -7.97 -12.12 5.56
C VAL A 50 -8.75 -11.44 4.43
N LEU A 51 -8.38 -11.66 3.17
CA LEU A 51 -9.07 -11.08 2.02
C LEU A 51 -10.55 -11.48 1.97
N LYS A 52 -10.87 -12.75 2.24
CA LYS A 52 -12.26 -13.26 2.32
C LYS A 52 -13.07 -12.55 3.41
N ARG A 53 -12.43 -12.10 4.50
CA ARG A 53 -13.10 -11.39 5.59
C ARG A 53 -13.33 -9.91 5.28
N ILE A 54 -12.56 -9.29 4.39
CA ILE A 54 -12.61 -7.84 4.12
C ILE A 54 -12.88 -7.49 2.64
N PRO A 55 -13.92 -8.07 2.01
CA PRO A 55 -14.10 -8.02 0.55
C PRO A 55 -14.34 -6.61 -0.02
N ASN A 56 -14.69 -5.63 0.83
CA ASN A 56 -15.14 -4.30 0.41
C ASN A 56 -14.21 -3.15 0.84
N ILE A 57 -12.96 -3.45 1.19
CA ILE A 57 -11.98 -2.43 1.59
C ILE A 57 -11.70 -1.46 0.44
N LYS A 58 -11.88 -0.17 0.75
CA LYS A 58 -11.52 0.97 -0.10
C LYS A 58 -10.30 1.73 0.38
N LYS A 59 -9.99 1.63 1.67
CA LYS A 59 -8.90 2.37 2.30
C LYS A 59 -8.15 1.49 3.28
N LEU A 60 -6.86 1.32 3.03
CA LEU A 60 -5.96 0.51 3.85
C LEU A 60 -4.73 1.33 4.23
N LYS A 61 -4.47 1.47 5.54
CA LYS A 61 -3.26 2.11 6.06
C LYS A 61 -2.57 1.18 7.03
N ILE A 62 -1.41 0.68 6.63
CA ILE A 62 -0.64 -0.29 7.37
C ILE A 62 0.73 0.29 7.75
N CYS A 63 1.29 -0.20 8.84
CA CYS A 63 2.65 0.10 9.24
C CYS A 63 3.36 -1.12 9.82
N TYR A 64 4.68 -1.15 9.68
CA TYR A 64 5.52 -2.24 10.16
C TYR A 64 6.64 -1.71 11.05
N ALA A 65 6.67 -2.16 12.29
CA ALA A 65 7.86 -2.09 13.12
C ALA A 65 8.82 -3.16 12.61
N THR A 66 10.00 -2.76 12.10
CA THR A 66 11.13 -3.65 11.71
C THR A 66 10.77 -5.12 11.48
N PRO A 67 10.55 -5.57 10.23
CA PRO A 67 10.27 -6.96 9.93
C PRO A 67 11.50 -7.82 10.26
N SER A 68 11.50 -8.47 11.42
CA SER A 68 12.47 -9.54 11.69
C SER A 68 12.31 -10.72 10.73
N LYS A 69 11.14 -10.86 10.11
CA LYS A 69 10.73 -11.97 9.24
C LYS A 69 10.74 -11.66 7.74
N GLY A 70 11.27 -10.51 7.32
CA GLY A 70 11.25 -10.06 5.92
C GLY A 70 9.87 -9.64 5.41
N VAL A 71 9.80 -9.04 4.21
CA VAL A 71 8.55 -8.48 3.65
C VAL A 71 7.59 -9.57 3.15
N GLU A 72 8.13 -10.71 2.71
CA GLU A 72 7.36 -11.86 2.20
C GLU A 72 6.40 -12.44 3.25
N TYR A 73 6.79 -12.38 4.53
CA TYR A 73 5.97 -12.85 5.66
C TYR A 73 4.58 -12.18 5.72
N PHE A 74 4.45 -10.97 5.15
CA PHE A 74 3.23 -10.18 5.17
C PHE A 74 2.29 -10.45 3.98
N CYS A 75 2.70 -11.29 3.02
CA CYS A 75 1.88 -11.68 1.86
C CYS A 75 1.34 -10.49 1.03
N LEU A 76 2.11 -9.39 0.91
CA LEU A 76 1.65 -8.16 0.26
C LEU A 76 1.46 -8.27 -1.26
N ASN A 77 1.91 -9.35 -1.88
CA ASN A 77 1.58 -9.71 -3.25
C ASN A 77 0.06 -9.91 -3.46
N ASN A 78 -0.67 -10.27 -2.40
CA ASN A 78 -2.12 -10.48 -2.44
C ASN A 78 -2.93 -9.16 -2.44
N LEU A 79 -2.30 -8.00 -2.27
CA LEU A 79 -2.98 -6.69 -2.33
C LEU A 79 -3.74 -6.48 -3.64
N VAL A 80 -3.28 -7.11 -4.73
CA VAL A 80 -3.91 -7.07 -6.06
C VAL A 80 -5.36 -7.56 -6.03
N HIS A 81 -5.71 -8.44 -5.10
CA HIS A 81 -7.06 -9.00 -4.96
C HIS A 81 -8.04 -8.05 -4.25
N LEU A 82 -7.55 -6.95 -3.64
CA LEU A 82 -8.40 -5.90 -3.09
C LEU A 82 -8.91 -4.97 -4.20
N ASN A 83 -9.78 -5.49 -5.06
CA ASN A 83 -10.26 -4.82 -6.27
C ASN A 83 -10.97 -3.48 -6.03
N LYS A 84 -11.42 -3.20 -4.80
CA LYS A 84 -12.08 -1.94 -4.42
C LYS A 84 -11.15 -0.95 -3.71
N LEU A 85 -9.86 -1.27 -3.54
CA LEU A 85 -8.91 -0.45 -2.80
C LEU A 85 -8.53 0.81 -3.56
N GLU A 86 -8.98 1.97 -3.06
CA GLU A 86 -8.74 3.27 -3.68
C GLU A 86 -7.60 4.06 -3.00
N GLU A 87 -7.39 3.90 -1.68
CA GLU A 87 -6.33 4.56 -0.92
C GLU A 87 -5.48 3.53 -0.15
N PHE A 88 -4.18 3.50 -0.46
CA PHE A 88 -3.21 2.68 0.24
C PHE A 88 -2.11 3.56 0.86
N LYS A 89 -1.89 3.39 2.16
CA LYS A 89 -0.70 3.93 2.84
C LYS A 89 0.11 2.77 3.41
N PHE A 90 1.40 2.79 3.13
CA PHE A 90 2.39 1.85 3.62
C PHE A 90 3.54 2.61 4.29
N ASP A 91 3.88 2.22 5.51
CA ASP A 91 4.83 2.94 6.37
C ASP A 91 5.72 1.97 7.13
N PHE A 92 7.01 1.92 6.80
CA PHE A 92 7.96 1.29 7.68
C PHE A 92 8.29 2.27 8.82
N LEU A 93 8.09 1.86 10.06
CA LEU A 93 8.36 2.75 11.21
C LEU A 93 9.85 3.07 11.36
N THR A 94 10.70 2.27 10.72
CA THR A 94 12.14 2.47 10.54
C THR A 94 12.48 2.42 9.06
N VAL A 95 13.54 3.11 8.63
CA VAL A 95 13.99 3.03 7.22
C VAL A 95 14.56 1.64 6.95
N ILE A 96 14.00 0.93 5.98
CA ILE A 96 14.41 -0.43 5.62
C ILE A 96 14.55 -0.47 4.11
N LYS A 97 15.61 -1.12 3.62
CA LYS A 97 15.77 -1.39 2.19
C LYS A 97 14.81 -2.51 1.80
N SER A 98 13.78 -2.19 1.03
CA SER A 98 12.85 -3.16 0.45
C SER A 98 12.73 -2.97 -1.05
N SER A 99 12.13 -3.96 -1.73
CA SER A 99 11.75 -3.86 -3.15
C SER A 99 10.23 -3.81 -3.26
N LEU A 100 9.74 -2.90 -4.10
CA LEU A 100 8.34 -2.82 -4.50
C LEU A 100 7.92 -4.03 -5.34
N LYS A 101 8.85 -4.80 -5.92
CA LYS A 101 8.54 -6.03 -6.67
C LYS A 101 7.82 -7.09 -5.83
N ASN A 102 7.93 -6.98 -4.50
CA ASN A 102 7.22 -7.85 -3.56
C ASN A 102 5.78 -7.37 -3.27
N LEU A 103 5.36 -6.25 -3.86
CA LEU A 103 4.01 -5.72 -3.77
C LEU A 103 3.37 -5.70 -5.16
N THR A 104 2.15 -6.20 -5.23
CA THR A 104 1.33 -6.09 -6.44
C THR A 104 0.13 -5.21 -6.11
N PHE A 105 0.12 -4.00 -6.66
CA PHE A 105 -0.94 -3.04 -6.38
C PHE A 105 -2.20 -3.33 -7.20
N PRO A 106 -3.41 -3.16 -6.64
CA PRO A 106 -4.64 -3.32 -7.40
C PRO A 106 -4.83 -2.13 -8.37
N PRO A 107 -5.42 -2.37 -9.57
CA PRO A 107 -5.60 -1.32 -10.58
C PRO A 107 -6.57 -0.21 -10.17
N SER A 108 -7.43 -0.45 -9.17
CA SER A 108 -8.38 0.53 -8.63
C SER A 108 -7.73 1.62 -7.75
N LEU A 109 -6.43 1.53 -7.50
CA LEU A 109 -5.73 2.42 -6.60
C LEU A 109 -5.64 3.85 -7.17
N LYS A 110 -6.22 4.81 -6.44
CA LYS A 110 -6.21 6.24 -6.79
C LYS A 110 -5.21 7.05 -6.00
N LYS A 111 -4.86 6.58 -4.80
CA LYS A 111 -3.94 7.26 -3.90
C LYS A 111 -2.98 6.28 -3.25
N LEU A 112 -1.69 6.54 -3.45
CA LEU A 112 -0.61 5.80 -2.83
C LEU A 112 0.22 6.72 -1.93
N THR A 113 0.55 6.24 -0.73
CA THR A 113 1.50 6.88 0.16
C THR A 113 2.53 5.86 0.63
N LEU A 114 3.79 6.07 0.27
CA LEU A 114 4.93 5.23 0.68
C LEU A 114 5.80 6.03 1.66
N ILE A 115 6.16 5.41 2.78
CA ILE A 115 6.95 6.04 3.85
C ILE A 115 8.07 5.08 4.30
N SER A 116 9.30 5.59 4.38
CA SER A 116 10.48 4.87 4.93
C SER A 116 10.87 3.54 4.25
N GLY A 117 10.42 3.27 3.03
CA GLY A 117 10.73 1.99 2.37
C GLY A 117 12.03 1.90 1.57
N PHE A 118 12.77 3.02 1.44
CA PHE A 118 14.09 3.06 0.81
C PHE A 118 14.20 2.19 -0.46
N HIS A 119 13.24 2.36 -1.37
CA HIS A 119 13.18 1.64 -2.64
C HIS A 119 14.07 2.31 -3.70
N PRO A 120 14.67 1.56 -4.64
CA PRO A 120 15.41 2.16 -5.75
C PRO A 120 14.47 2.98 -6.64
N TRP A 121 14.90 4.16 -7.14
CA TRP A 121 14.08 4.99 -8.03
C TRP A 121 13.69 4.26 -9.34
N GLU A 122 14.50 3.30 -9.76
CA GLU A 122 14.25 2.42 -10.90
C GLU A 122 12.96 1.59 -10.74
N GLU A 123 12.47 1.38 -9.52
CA GLU A 123 11.21 0.67 -9.26
C GLU A 123 9.97 1.60 -9.30
N THR A 124 10.14 2.89 -9.60
CA THR A 124 8.99 3.80 -9.71
C THR A 124 8.06 3.47 -10.87
N GLU A 125 8.52 2.76 -11.90
CA GLU A 125 7.70 2.27 -13.01
C GLU A 125 6.53 1.39 -12.53
N ILE A 126 6.74 0.59 -11.48
CA ILE A 126 5.69 -0.22 -10.86
C ILE A 126 4.54 0.66 -10.37
N VAL A 127 4.85 1.82 -9.80
CA VAL A 127 3.86 2.79 -9.35
C VAL A 127 3.33 3.61 -10.53
N GLY A 128 4.19 3.93 -11.50
CA GLY A 128 3.85 4.71 -12.69
C GLY A 128 2.88 4.01 -13.63
N SER A 129 2.89 2.68 -13.66
CA SER A 129 1.97 1.87 -14.47
C SER A 129 0.54 1.80 -13.93
N LEU A 130 0.27 2.36 -12.75
CA LEU A 130 -1.08 2.33 -12.15
C LEU A 130 -2.06 3.20 -12.94
N PRO A 131 -3.15 2.63 -13.51
CA PRO A 131 -3.96 3.31 -14.52
C PRO A 131 -4.83 4.43 -13.95
N HIS A 132 -5.13 4.40 -12.65
CA HIS A 132 -6.03 5.35 -11.98
C HIS A 132 -5.35 6.16 -10.88
N LEU A 133 -4.02 6.08 -10.76
CA LEU A 133 -3.29 6.75 -9.69
C LEU A 133 -3.31 8.27 -9.92
N GLN A 134 -3.97 8.98 -9.00
CA GLN A 134 -4.10 10.44 -9.04
C GLN A 134 -3.23 11.15 -8.00
N VAL A 135 -2.92 10.46 -6.89
CA VAL A 135 -2.15 11.04 -5.78
C VAL A 135 -1.01 10.10 -5.39
N LEU A 136 0.22 10.57 -5.51
CA LEU A 136 1.41 9.89 -5.02
C LEU A 136 2.08 10.73 -3.93
N LYS A 137 2.33 10.12 -2.77
CA LYS A 137 3.07 10.75 -1.67
C LYS A 137 4.25 9.88 -1.26
N LEU A 138 5.45 10.42 -1.41
CA LEU A 138 6.71 9.77 -1.06
C LEU A 138 7.32 10.52 0.13
N LYS A 139 7.47 9.83 1.27
CA LYS A 139 7.90 10.46 2.52
C LYS A 139 9.05 9.73 3.19
N LYS A 140 9.87 10.47 3.94
CA LYS A 140 10.91 9.93 4.83
C LYS A 140 11.80 8.89 4.15
N ARG A 141 12.49 9.26 3.05
CA ARG A 141 13.31 8.32 2.27
C ARG A 141 12.54 7.09 1.76
N ALA A 142 11.33 7.32 1.23
CA ALA A 142 10.55 6.25 0.59
C ALA A 142 11.27 5.63 -0.61
N PHE A 143 12.06 6.43 -1.31
CA PHE A 143 12.95 6.03 -2.40
C PHE A 143 14.38 6.52 -2.14
N TYR A 144 15.36 5.92 -2.80
CA TYR A 144 16.76 6.30 -2.78
C TYR A 144 17.38 6.29 -4.18
N GLY A 145 18.44 7.09 -4.30
CA GLY A 145 19.20 7.28 -5.52
C GLY A 145 19.20 8.77 -5.90
N PRO A 146 20.23 9.24 -6.61
CA PRO A 146 20.38 10.67 -6.92
C PRO A 146 19.43 11.14 -8.02
N LYS A 147 18.92 10.21 -8.84
CA LYS A 147 18.17 10.51 -10.06
C LYS A 147 16.86 9.74 -10.09
N TRP A 148 15.77 10.44 -10.42
CA TRP A 148 14.49 9.83 -10.78
C TRP A 148 14.19 10.15 -12.25
N GLU A 149 14.16 9.11 -13.07
CA GLU A 149 13.77 9.16 -14.48
C GLU A 149 12.33 8.68 -14.62
N LEU A 150 11.48 9.51 -15.22
CA LEU A 150 10.14 9.10 -15.60
C LEU A 150 10.17 8.51 -17.00
N HIS A 151 9.76 7.25 -17.12
CA HIS A 151 9.58 6.62 -18.42
C HIS A 151 8.33 7.12 -19.13
N GLU A 152 8.37 7.13 -20.47
CA GLU A 152 7.26 7.50 -21.32
C GLU A 152 6.01 6.65 -21.00
N GLY A 153 4.84 7.31 -20.90
CA GLY A 153 3.58 6.64 -20.57
C GLY A 153 3.36 6.32 -19.08
N GLY A 154 4.31 6.63 -18.19
CA GLY A 154 4.12 6.51 -16.75
C GLY A 154 3.24 7.63 -16.16
N PHE A 155 2.51 7.33 -15.09
CA PHE A 155 1.76 8.29 -14.26
C PHE A 155 0.67 9.07 -15.01
N LEU A 156 -0.01 8.45 -15.98
CA LEU A 156 -0.98 9.10 -16.89
C LEU A 156 -2.10 9.90 -16.22
N GLN A 157 -2.54 9.50 -15.02
CA GLN A 157 -3.62 10.18 -14.28
C GLN A 157 -3.13 10.96 -13.05
N LEU A 158 -1.81 11.08 -12.86
CA LEU A 158 -1.26 11.70 -11.66
C LEU A 158 -1.53 13.21 -11.64
N LYS A 159 -2.19 13.67 -10.59
CA LYS A 159 -2.55 15.08 -10.37
C LYS A 159 -1.78 15.70 -9.22
N VAL A 160 -1.40 14.89 -8.23
CA VAL A 160 -0.71 15.35 -7.02
C VAL A 160 0.48 14.47 -6.75
N LEU A 161 1.66 15.08 -6.76
CA LEU A 161 2.90 14.49 -6.29
C LEU A 161 3.37 15.24 -5.04
N LEU A 162 3.66 14.50 -3.97
CA LEU A 162 4.26 15.05 -2.76
C LEU A 162 5.55 14.31 -2.46
N LEU A 163 6.65 15.05 -2.35
CA LEU A 163 7.95 14.57 -1.93
C LEU A 163 8.30 15.23 -0.58
N GLU A 164 8.55 14.42 0.44
CA GLU A 164 8.88 14.92 1.78
C GLU A 164 10.08 14.14 2.34
N LYS A 165 11.16 14.85 2.70
CA LYS A 165 12.38 14.23 3.25
C LYS A 165 12.94 13.13 2.32
N THR A 166 12.99 13.41 1.02
CA THR A 166 13.61 12.58 -0.02
C THR A 166 15.05 13.05 -0.27
N ASN A 167 15.87 12.20 -0.91
CA ASN A 167 17.27 12.49 -1.27
C ASN A 167 17.46 12.60 -2.80
N ILE A 168 16.39 12.94 -3.52
CA ILE A 168 16.45 13.14 -4.97
C ILE A 168 17.19 14.44 -5.28
N GLU A 169 18.16 14.38 -6.17
CA GLU A 169 18.92 15.55 -6.63
C GLU A 169 18.46 16.00 -8.02
N LYS A 170 18.09 15.05 -8.89
CA LYS A 170 17.64 15.33 -10.26
C LYS A 170 16.34 14.59 -10.56
N TRP A 171 15.36 15.35 -11.05
CA TRP A 171 14.11 14.82 -11.59
C TRP A 171 14.09 15.07 -13.10
N ILE A 172 14.07 13.98 -13.87
CA ILE A 172 13.98 14.04 -15.33
C ILE A 172 12.60 13.55 -15.74
N ALA A 173 11.83 14.44 -16.33
CA ALA A 173 10.60 14.12 -17.05
C ALA A 173 10.90 14.35 -18.54
N ASP A 174 10.71 13.33 -19.37
CA ASP A 174 10.77 13.55 -20.81
C ASP A 174 9.70 14.57 -21.21
N SER A 175 10.09 15.54 -22.01
CA SER A 175 9.38 16.80 -22.29
C SER A 175 8.03 16.67 -23.03
N PHE A 176 7.48 15.45 -23.12
CA PHE A 176 6.17 15.17 -23.72
C PHE A 176 5.09 14.78 -22.69
N THR A 177 5.47 14.52 -21.43
CA THR A 177 4.55 14.00 -20.41
C THR A 177 4.46 14.88 -19.17
N SER A 178 4.71 16.19 -19.26
CA SER A 178 4.47 17.08 -18.12
C SER A 178 2.98 17.04 -17.75
N PRO A 179 2.59 16.46 -16.60
CA PRO A 179 1.27 16.73 -16.04
C PRO A 179 1.26 18.21 -15.70
N ASN A 180 0.21 18.94 -16.05
CA ASN A 180 0.04 20.34 -15.68
C ASN A 180 0.03 20.46 -14.15
N PHE A 181 1.21 20.61 -13.54
CA PHE A 181 1.36 20.98 -12.14
C PHE A 181 1.33 22.50 -12.09
N SER A 182 0.15 23.08 -11.86
CA SER A 182 0.04 24.48 -11.46
C SER A 182 0.65 24.64 -10.06
N ALA A 183 1.63 25.54 -9.96
CA ALA A 183 2.34 25.90 -8.72
C ALA A 183 1.42 26.50 -7.65
#